data_AF-A0A9X8VDF1-F1
#
_entry.id   AF-A0A9X8VDF1-F1
#
_cell.length_a   1.000
_cell.length_b   1.000
_cell.length_c   1.000
_cell.angle_alpha   90.00
_cell.angle_beta   90.00
_cell.angle_gamma   90.00
#
_symmetry.space_group_name_H-M   'P 1'
#
loop_
_entity.id
_entity.type
_entity.pdbx_description
1 polymer ?
#
loop_
_entity_poly.entity_id
_entity_poly.type
_entity_poly.pdbx_seq_one_letter_code
_entity_poly.pdbx_strand_id
1 'polypeptide(L)'
;MDKIRSIMGDCEPEWCFLNFKEASREVVQPNGGIATYKCFELTRDAFVLIVMGFTGKKALQWKIDYINAFNKMEAALSGAFEQQNNISEEEIDAYNVQALAKHYRVLYETWKNQIYPALRAIESPLAGRLVDRFKDGSAFLMYVEQAANKRLKPGQKPRIH
;
A
#
# COMPACT_ATOMS: atom_id res chain seq x y z
N MET A 1 37.47 11.84 -6.72
CA MET A 1 37.10 13.27 -6.74
C MET A 1 36.88 13.78 -8.15
N ASP A 2 37.72 13.42 -9.12
CA ASP A 2 37.65 13.97 -10.49
C ASP A 2 36.37 13.62 -11.24
N LYS A 3 35.78 12.45 -10.97
CA LYS A 3 34.51 12.04 -11.57
C LYS A 3 33.32 12.91 -11.12
N ILE A 4 33.26 13.28 -9.84
CA ILE A 4 32.22 14.18 -9.30
C ILE A 4 32.41 15.59 -9.89
N ARG A 5 33.65 16.08 -9.94
CA ARG A 5 33.96 17.39 -10.53
C ARG A 5 33.64 17.46 -12.03
N SER A 6 33.88 16.37 -12.76
CA SER A 6 33.49 16.26 -14.18
C SER A 6 31.98 16.31 -14.34
N ILE A 7 31.21 15.64 -13.48
CA ILE A 7 29.74 15.70 -13.49
C ILE A 7 29.28 17.12 -13.17
N MET A 8 29.87 17.78 -12.16
CA MET A 8 29.52 19.14 -11.77
C MET A 8 29.82 20.19 -12.85
N GLY A 9 30.82 19.95 -13.70
CA GLY A 9 31.12 20.83 -14.84
C GLY A 9 30.14 20.68 -16.03
N ASP A 10 29.44 19.55 -16.11
CA ASP A 10 28.56 19.21 -17.23
C ASP A 10 27.07 19.22 -16.87
N CYS A 11 26.75 19.32 -15.58
CA CYS A 11 25.40 19.38 -15.03
C CYS A 11 24.99 20.82 -14.75
N GLU A 12 23.68 21.05 -14.66
CA GLU A 12 23.12 22.35 -14.32
C GLU A 12 23.58 22.79 -12.91
N PRO A 13 24.07 24.03 -12.73
CA PRO A 13 24.67 24.46 -11.47
C PRO A 13 23.76 24.33 -10.26
N GLU A 14 22.47 24.61 -10.43
CA GLU A 14 21.47 24.51 -9.36
C GLU A 14 21.25 23.05 -8.94
N TRP A 15 21.14 22.14 -9.91
CA TRP A 15 21.02 20.70 -9.62
C TRP A 15 22.27 20.18 -8.91
N CYS A 16 23.45 20.64 -9.31
CA CYS A 16 24.70 20.28 -8.64
C CYS A 16 24.76 20.76 -7.21
N PHE A 17 24.38 22.01 -6.95
CA PHE A 17 24.40 22.59 -5.61
C PHE A 17 23.47 21.84 -4.65
N LEU A 18 22.30 21.41 -5.12
CA LEU A 18 21.33 20.67 -4.32
C LEU A 18 21.76 19.22 -4.04
N ASN A 19 22.51 18.60 -4.94
CA ASN A 19 22.80 17.16 -4.89
C ASN A 19 24.25 16.83 -4.50
N PHE A 20 25.19 17.76 -4.65
CA PHE A 20 26.60 17.63 -4.30
C PHE A 20 27.03 18.80 -3.40
N LYS A 21 27.22 18.53 -2.10
CA LYS A 21 27.70 19.54 -1.16
C LYS A 21 29.16 19.26 -0.80
N GLU A 22 30.04 20.23 -1.09
CA GLU A 22 31.45 20.15 -0.73
C GLU A 22 31.63 20.09 0.79
N ALA A 23 32.46 19.18 1.26
CA ALA A 23 32.78 18.99 2.66
C ALA A 23 34.27 18.64 2.83
N SER A 24 34.74 18.69 4.08
CA SER A 24 36.06 18.20 4.45
C SER A 24 35.97 17.34 5.69
N ARG A 25 36.76 16.27 5.73
CA ARG A 25 36.85 15.39 6.88
C ARG A 25 38.29 15.33 7.36
N GLU A 26 38.47 15.61 8.64
CA GLU A 26 39.73 15.38 9.34
C GLU A 26 39.81 13.91 9.77
N VAL A 27 40.94 13.28 9.47
CA VAL A 27 41.22 11.89 9.83
C VAL A 27 42.53 11.86 10.58
N VAL A 28 42.49 11.29 11.78
CA VAL A 28 43.69 11.01 12.58
C VAL A 28 44.46 9.88 11.92
N GLN A 29 45.71 10.15 11.59
CA GLN A 29 46.60 9.18 10.99
C GLN A 29 47.26 8.29 12.04
N PRO A 30 47.76 7.10 11.66
CA PRO A 30 48.43 6.17 12.57
C PRO A 30 49.66 6.76 13.29
N ASN A 31 50.27 7.82 12.73
CA ASN A 31 51.41 8.55 13.30
C ASN A 31 50.99 9.70 14.24
N GLY A 32 49.71 9.86 14.55
CA GLY A 32 49.18 10.93 15.42
C GLY A 32 48.98 12.28 14.73
N GLY A 33 49.29 12.42 13.43
CA GLY A 33 48.97 13.61 12.65
C GLY A 33 47.49 13.67 12.24
N ILE A 34 46.95 14.87 12.04
CA ILE A 34 45.61 15.06 11.46
C ILE A 34 45.77 15.39 9.98
N ALA A 35 45.07 14.67 9.10
CA ALA A 35 44.97 15.04 7.69
C ALA A 35 43.54 15.38 7.30
N THR A 36 43.40 16.49 6.59
CA THR A 36 42.14 16.97 6.04
C THR A 36 41.94 16.44 4.62
N TYR A 37 40.89 15.64 4.43
CA TYR A 37 40.50 15.12 3.13
C TYR A 37 39.26 15.87 2.61
N LYS A 38 39.29 16.27 1.35
CA LYS A 38 38.09 16.81 0.67
C LYS A 38 37.13 15.67 0.38
N CYS A 39 35.86 15.86 0.70
CA CYS A 39 34.77 14.92 0.42
C CYS A 39 33.52 15.66 -0.09
N PHE A 40 32.50 14.90 -0.47
CA PHE A 40 31.20 15.44 -0.85
C PHE A 40 30.12 14.73 -0.05
N GLU A 41 29.17 15.49 0.48
CA GLU A 41 27.89 14.99 0.93
C GLU A 41 26.96 14.87 -0.29
N LEU A 42 26.31 13.72 -0.41
CA LEU A 42 25.51 13.37 -1.58
C LEU A 42 24.05 13.15 -1.16
N THR A 43 23.12 13.62 -1.98
CA THR A 43 21.72 13.16 -1.93
C THR A 43 21.59 11.76 -2.52
N ARG A 44 20.43 11.13 -2.32
CA ARG A 44 20.07 9.88 -2.99
C ARG A 44 20.25 9.99 -4.50
N ASP A 45 19.81 11.09 -5.08
CA ASP A 45 19.81 11.31 -6.52
C ASP A 45 21.23 11.49 -7.08
N ALA A 46 22.10 12.21 -6.37
CA ALA A 46 23.53 12.26 -6.71
C ALA A 46 24.19 10.88 -6.65
N PHE A 47 23.88 10.07 -5.64
CA PHE A 47 24.40 8.72 -5.52
C PHE A 47 23.95 7.84 -6.69
N VAL A 48 22.65 7.85 -7.01
CA VAL A 48 22.07 7.11 -8.14
C VAL A 48 22.75 7.51 -9.46
N LEU A 49 22.92 8.82 -9.67
CA LEU A 49 23.60 9.34 -10.86
C LEU A 49 25.06 8.85 -10.97
N ILE A 50 25.81 8.82 -9.87
CA ILE A 50 27.19 8.32 -9.84
C ILE A 50 27.25 6.83 -10.19
N VAL A 51 26.34 6.03 -9.61
CA VAL A 51 26.27 4.57 -9.82
C VAL A 51 25.97 4.23 -11.28
N MET A 52 25.10 5.01 -11.94
CA MET A 52 24.80 4.86 -13.38
C MET A 52 26.00 5.18 -14.29
N GLY A 53 27.08 5.73 -13.74
CA GLY A 53 28.28 6.13 -14.49
C GLY A 53 28.04 7.37 -15.35
N PHE A 54 29.11 7.86 -15.99
CA PHE A 54 29.06 9.05 -16.83
C PHE A 54 29.38 8.69 -18.28
N THR A 55 28.49 9.06 -19.21
CA THR A 55 28.58 8.76 -20.65
C THR A 55 28.31 10.01 -21.49
N GLY A 56 28.84 11.16 -21.06
CA GLY A 56 28.74 12.45 -21.76
C GLY A 56 27.49 13.29 -21.43
N LYS A 57 27.52 14.56 -21.85
CA LYS A 57 26.49 15.58 -21.51
C LYS A 57 25.05 15.17 -21.82
N LYS A 58 24.80 14.59 -23.00
CA LYS A 58 23.45 14.15 -23.39
C LYS A 58 22.94 13.00 -22.50
N ALA A 59 23.81 12.05 -22.18
CA ALA A 59 23.44 10.93 -21.31
C ALA A 59 23.24 11.40 -19.87
N LEU A 60 23.98 12.41 -19.42
CA LEU A 60 23.80 13.04 -18.11
C LEU A 60 22.43 13.69 -17.99
N GLN A 61 22.03 14.51 -18.97
CA GLN A 61 20.71 15.13 -18.97
C GLN A 61 19.59 14.08 -18.93
N TRP A 62 19.69 13.05 -19.78
CA TRP A 62 18.70 11.97 -19.78
C TRP A 62 18.61 11.24 -18.42
N LYS A 63 19.74 11.02 -17.75
CA LYS A 63 19.75 10.40 -16.40
C LYS A 63 19.10 11.29 -15.35
N ILE A 64 19.32 12.61 -15.42
CA ILE A 64 18.66 13.58 -14.54
C ILE A 64 17.15 13.58 -14.79
N ASP A 65 16.71 13.59 -16.05
CA ASP A 65 15.30 13.52 -16.43
C ASP A 65 14.65 12.23 -15.95
N TYR A 66 15.37 11.11 -16.07
CA TYR A 66 14.95 9.81 -15.54
C TYR A 66 14.77 9.84 -14.02
N ILE A 67 15.74 10.37 -13.26
CA ILE A 67 15.66 10.50 -11.80
C ILE A 67 14.45 11.38 -11.42
N ASN A 68 14.25 12.50 -12.11
CA ASN A 68 13.12 13.38 -11.87
C ASN A 68 11.77 12.69 -12.15
N ALA A 69 11.68 11.92 -13.22
CA ALA A 69 10.48 11.15 -13.55
C ALA A 69 10.23 10.04 -12.51
N PHE A 70 11.29 9.37 -12.06
CA PHE A 70 11.21 8.35 -11.01
C PHE A 70 10.74 8.94 -9.68
N ASN A 71 11.30 10.08 -9.25
CA ASN A 71 10.89 10.76 -8.03
C ASN A 71 9.41 11.18 -8.07
N LYS A 72 8.92 11.65 -9.23
CA LYS A 72 7.50 11.95 -9.43
C LYS A 72 6.63 10.70 -9.30
N MET A 73 7.05 9.58 -9.90
CA MET A 73 6.36 8.30 -9.80
C MET A 73 6.36 7.78 -8.36
N GLU A 74 7.50 7.81 -7.67
CA GLU A 74 7.64 7.40 -6.27
C GLU A 74 6.71 8.22 -5.37
N ALA A 75 6.67 9.55 -5.53
CA ALA A 75 5.76 10.41 -4.77
C ALA A 75 4.28 10.07 -5.02
N ALA A 76 3.91 9.81 -6.29
CA ALA A 76 2.56 9.42 -6.65
C ALA A 76 2.17 8.04 -6.07
N LEU A 77 3.11 7.09 -6.10
CA LEU A 77 2.89 5.74 -5.58
C LEU A 77 2.86 5.72 -4.05
N SER A 78 3.73 6.44 -3.36
CA SER A 78 3.72 6.49 -1.89
C SER A 78 2.38 6.97 -1.35
N GLY A 79 1.79 8.03 -1.94
CA GLY A 79 0.44 8.48 -1.57
C GLY A 79 -0.65 7.47 -1.90
N ALA A 80 -0.54 6.75 -3.02
CA ALA A 80 -1.49 5.71 -3.41
C ALA A 80 -1.41 4.48 -2.51
N PHE A 81 -0.21 4.03 -2.14
CA PHE A 81 0.00 2.90 -1.23
C PHE A 81 -0.48 3.23 0.19
N GLU A 82 -0.28 4.45 0.67
CA GLU A 82 -0.82 4.88 1.98
C GLU A 82 -2.36 4.88 2.00
N GLN A 83 -3.00 5.34 0.92
CA GLN A 83 -4.47 5.30 0.79
C GLN A 83 -5.01 3.88 0.64
N GLN A 84 -4.27 2.99 -0.03
CA GLN A 84 -4.70 1.63 -0.29
C GLN A 84 -4.56 0.72 0.94
N ASN A 85 -3.57 0.98 1.81
CA ASN A 85 -3.30 0.22 3.03
C ASN A 85 -4.12 0.66 4.25
N ASN A 86 -4.79 1.81 4.19
CA ASN A 86 -5.64 2.29 5.28
C ASN A 86 -7.09 1.80 5.10
N ILE A 87 -7.31 0.50 5.26
CA ILE A 87 -8.65 -0.09 5.27
C ILE A 87 -9.32 0.30 6.59
N SER A 88 -10.51 0.90 6.53
CA SER A 88 -11.19 1.31 7.77
C SER A 88 -11.89 0.13 8.46
N GLU A 89 -12.14 0.26 9.77
CA GLU A 89 -12.89 -0.74 10.53
C GLU A 89 -14.27 -1.00 9.90
N GLU A 90 -14.93 0.03 9.35
CA GLU A 90 -16.22 -0.11 8.69
C GLU A 90 -16.15 -0.93 7.39
N GLU A 91 -15.05 -0.86 6.63
CA GLU A 91 -14.82 -1.68 5.44
C GLU A 91 -14.65 -3.16 5.81
N ILE A 92 -13.94 -3.42 6.91
CA ILE A 92 -13.71 -4.77 7.45
C ILE A 92 -15.02 -5.34 8.00
N ASP A 93 -15.76 -4.56 8.78
CA ASP A 93 -17.06 -4.96 9.34
C ASP A 93 -18.07 -5.27 8.24
N ALA A 94 -18.18 -4.41 7.23
CA ALA A 94 -19.05 -4.66 6.08
C ALA A 94 -18.67 -5.94 5.34
N TYR A 95 -17.37 -6.20 5.15
CA TYR A 95 -16.90 -7.45 4.54
C TYR A 95 -17.28 -8.68 5.37
N ASN A 96 -17.01 -8.65 6.68
CA ASN A 96 -17.28 -9.76 7.59
C ASN A 96 -18.78 -10.11 7.63
N VAL A 97 -19.63 -9.08 7.68
CA VAL A 97 -21.09 -9.26 7.65
C VAL A 97 -21.55 -9.83 6.31
N GLN A 98 -21.02 -9.34 5.18
CA GLN A 98 -21.34 -9.88 3.86
C GLN A 98 -20.92 -11.35 3.72
N ALA A 99 -19.73 -11.70 4.21
CA ALA A 99 -19.26 -13.08 4.23
C ALA A 99 -20.20 -13.97 5.04
N LEU A 100 -20.58 -13.55 6.25
CA LEU A 100 -21.52 -14.27 7.10
C LEU A 100 -22.89 -14.44 6.43
N ALA A 101 -23.44 -13.36 5.85
CA ALA A 101 -24.71 -13.40 5.13
C ALA A 101 -24.68 -14.39 3.96
N LYS A 102 -23.57 -14.42 3.19
CA LYS A 102 -23.36 -15.36 2.10
C LYS A 102 -23.35 -16.82 2.60
N HIS A 103 -22.62 -17.11 3.67
CA HIS A 103 -22.60 -18.45 4.27
C HIS A 103 -23.99 -18.87 4.76
N TYR A 104 -24.66 -17.97 5.48
CA TYR A 104 -26.00 -18.23 6.00
C TYR A 104 -27.00 -18.51 4.88
N ARG A 105 -26.92 -17.79 3.76
CA ARG A 105 -27.79 -18.01 2.60
C ARG A 105 -27.70 -19.44 2.07
N VAL A 106 -26.48 -19.98 1.96
CA VAL A 106 -26.27 -21.38 1.53
C VAL A 106 -26.90 -22.36 2.52
N LEU A 107 -26.70 -22.14 3.82
CA LEU A 107 -27.31 -22.96 4.87
C LEU A 107 -28.84 -22.87 4.84
N TYR A 108 -29.39 -21.67 4.68
CA TYR A 108 -30.83 -21.43 4.64
C TYR A 108 -31.48 -22.08 3.42
N GLU A 109 -30.87 -21.99 2.23
CA GLU A 109 -31.36 -22.67 1.03
C GLU A 109 -31.33 -24.19 1.21
N THR A 110 -30.27 -24.73 1.81
CA THR A 110 -30.16 -26.17 2.10
C THR A 110 -31.24 -26.61 3.10
N TRP A 111 -31.43 -25.82 4.17
CA TRP A 111 -32.50 -26.04 5.14
C TRP A 111 -33.87 -26.03 4.48
N LYS A 112 -34.19 -24.99 3.70
CA LYS A 112 -35.50 -24.79 3.09
C LYS A 112 -35.84 -25.88 2.07
N ASN A 113 -34.89 -26.26 1.23
CA ASN A 113 -35.15 -27.13 0.08
C ASN A 113 -34.96 -28.62 0.38
N GLN A 114 -34.14 -28.98 1.38
CA GLN A 114 -33.83 -30.38 1.68
C GLN A 114 -34.25 -30.79 3.10
N ILE A 115 -33.79 -30.06 4.11
CA ILE A 115 -33.93 -30.50 5.50
C ILE A 115 -35.36 -30.30 6.04
N TYR A 116 -35.97 -29.15 5.75
CA TYR A 116 -37.32 -28.83 6.22
C TYR A 116 -38.36 -29.81 5.65
N PRO A 117 -38.41 -30.10 4.34
CA PRO A 117 -39.31 -31.12 3.80
C PRO A 117 -39.10 -32.50 4.42
N ALA A 118 -37.83 -32.92 4.61
CA ALA A 118 -37.51 -34.21 5.22
C ALA A 118 -38.02 -34.30 6.68
N LEU A 119 -37.82 -33.25 7.47
CA LEU A 119 -38.31 -33.18 8.86
C LEU A 119 -39.84 -33.16 8.93
N ARG A 120 -40.50 -32.51 7.96
CA ARG A 120 -41.97 -32.51 7.86
C ARG A 120 -42.51 -33.89 7.48
N ALA A 121 -41.83 -34.62 6.60
CA ALA A 121 -42.24 -35.97 6.16
C ALA A 121 -42.22 -37.00 7.29
N ILE A 122 -41.33 -36.83 8.28
CA ILE A 122 -41.26 -37.67 9.49
C ILE A 122 -42.04 -37.10 10.68
N GLU A 123 -42.89 -36.09 10.45
CA GLU A 123 -43.68 -35.41 11.49
C GLU A 123 -42.85 -34.90 12.68
N SER A 124 -41.61 -34.48 12.43
CA SER A 124 -40.72 -34.05 13.49
C SER A 124 -41.21 -32.76 14.15
N PRO A 125 -41.30 -32.69 15.49
CA PRO A 125 -41.65 -31.46 16.23
C PRO A 125 -40.57 -30.37 16.15
N LEU A 126 -39.42 -30.67 15.53
CA LEU A 126 -38.36 -29.69 15.27
C LEU A 126 -38.65 -28.84 14.03
N ALA A 127 -39.44 -29.34 13.07
CA ALA A 127 -39.68 -28.65 11.80
C ALA A 127 -40.26 -27.25 11.99
N GLY A 128 -41.27 -27.11 12.86
CA GLY A 128 -41.89 -25.82 13.17
C GLY A 128 -41.00 -24.89 14.00
N ARG A 129 -40.24 -25.42 14.96
CA ARG A 129 -39.38 -24.59 15.81
C ARG A 129 -38.16 -24.03 15.06
N LEU A 130 -37.62 -24.80 14.12
CA LEU A 130 -36.44 -24.40 13.36
C LEU A 130 -36.79 -23.50 12.17
N VAL A 131 -37.96 -23.66 11.55
CA VAL A 131 -38.34 -22.84 10.39
C VAL A 131 -38.38 -21.35 10.72
N ASP A 132 -38.93 -20.99 11.87
CA ASP A 132 -39.00 -19.58 12.32
C ASP A 132 -37.61 -19.02 12.58
N ARG A 133 -36.74 -19.78 13.28
CA ARG A 133 -35.36 -19.36 13.56
C ARG A 133 -34.54 -19.13 12.29
N PHE A 134 -34.71 -19.97 11.29
CA PHE A 134 -34.04 -19.81 10.00
C PHE A 134 -34.59 -18.61 9.21
N LYS A 135 -35.89 -18.37 9.28
CA LYS A 135 -36.53 -17.22 8.63
C LYS A 135 -36.13 -15.90 9.30
N ASP A 136 -36.19 -15.85 10.63
CA ASP A 136 -35.83 -14.67 11.42
C ASP A 136 -34.34 -14.38 11.32
N GLY A 137 -33.48 -15.40 11.35
CA GLY A 137 -32.04 -15.24 11.16
C GLY A 137 -31.70 -14.66 9.79
N SER A 138 -32.40 -15.08 8.72
CA SER A 138 -32.24 -14.47 7.40
C SER A 138 -32.64 -12.99 7.39
N ALA A 139 -33.74 -12.63 8.04
CA ALA A 139 -34.20 -11.25 8.10
C ALA A 139 -33.24 -10.38 8.94
N PHE A 140 -32.79 -10.89 10.08
CA PHE A 140 -31.81 -10.23 10.94
C PHE A 140 -30.51 -9.95 10.19
N LEU A 141 -29.95 -10.95 9.51
CA LEU A 141 -28.72 -10.77 8.73
C LEU A 141 -28.87 -9.74 7.61
N MET A 142 -30.01 -9.72 6.92
CA MET A 142 -30.29 -8.69 5.92
C MET A 142 -30.26 -7.28 6.54
N TYR A 143 -30.83 -7.08 7.73
CA TYR A 143 -30.79 -5.79 8.42
C TYR A 143 -29.38 -5.42 8.87
N VAL A 144 -28.61 -6.37 9.41
CA VAL A 144 -27.23 -6.13 9.84
C VAL A 144 -26.34 -5.81 8.65
N GLU A 145 -26.49 -6.51 7.53
CA GLU A 145 -25.78 -6.24 6.27
C GLU A 145 -26.10 -4.85 5.72
N GLN A 146 -27.38 -4.47 5.68
CA GLN A 146 -27.77 -3.11 5.29
C GLN A 146 -27.22 -2.04 6.23
N ALA A 147 -27.24 -2.28 7.55
CA ALA A 147 -26.70 -1.35 8.52
C ALA A 147 -25.18 -1.19 8.38
N ALA A 148 -24.45 -2.28 8.16
CA ALA A 148 -23.01 -2.24 7.94
C ALA A 148 -22.66 -1.48 6.65
N ASN A 149 -23.37 -1.77 5.55
CA ASN A 149 -23.15 -1.07 4.27
C ASN A 149 -23.48 0.43 4.35
N LYS A 150 -24.46 0.84 5.18
CA LYS A 150 -24.80 2.26 5.40
C LYS A 150 -23.72 3.04 6.16
N ARG A 151 -22.81 2.36 6.87
CA ARG A 151 -21.71 3.00 7.60
C ARG A 151 -20.51 3.32 6.70
N LEU A 152 -20.46 2.76 5.49
CA LEU A 152 -19.40 3.03 4.53
C LEU A 152 -19.47 4.47 4.02
N LYS A 153 -18.33 5.16 4.00
CA LYS A 153 -18.17 6.49 3.42
C LYS A 153 -18.11 6.40 1.88
N PRO A 154 -18.38 7.51 1.16
CA PRO A 154 -18.24 7.53 -0.29
C PRO A 154 -16.85 7.05 -0.75
N GLY A 155 -16.82 6.07 -1.65
CA GLY A 155 -15.60 5.45 -2.17
C GLY A 155 -15.06 4.26 -1.37
N GLN A 156 -15.56 4.04 -0.15
CA GLN A 156 -15.25 2.82 0.61
C GLN A 156 -16.02 1.63 0.08
N LYS A 157 -15.41 0.45 0.18
CA LYS A 157 -16.05 -0.80 -0.23
C LYS A 157 -15.69 -1.91 0.74
N PRO A 158 -16.57 -2.90 0.95
CA PRO A 158 -16.27 -4.06 1.76
C PRO A 158 -15.00 -4.76 1.24
N ARG A 159 -13.96 -4.82 2.07
CA ARG A 159 -12.69 -5.49 1.75
C ARG A 159 -11.93 -5.83 3.03
N ILE A 160 -11.09 -6.85 2.91
CA ILE A 160 -10.05 -7.20 3.89
C ILE A 160 -8.68 -7.07 3.22
N HIS A 161 -7.63 -6.96 4.04
CA HIS A 161 -6.23 -6.79 3.64
C HIS A 161 -5.84 -7.55 2.38
#